data_AF-A0A2E5T127-F1
#
_entry.id   AF-A0A2E5T127-F1
#
_cell.length_a   1.000
_cell.length_b   1.000
_cell.length_c   1.000
_cell.angle_alpha   90.00
_cell.angle_beta   90.00
_cell.angle_gamma   90.00
#
_symmetry.space_group_name_H-M   'P 1'
#
loop_
_entity.id
_entity.type
_entity.pdbx_description
1 polymer ?
#
loop_
_entity_poly.entity_id
_entity_poly.type
_entity_poly.pdbx_seq_one_letter_code
_entity_poly.pdbx_strand_id
1 'polypeptide(L)'
;MAGAIQLTEGDFDEIKQNLINYLKSTKQFTDFDFDGSNLQVILNLISYQAQLNAYTANMVANESFLASASLRENVVSNAAMIGYVPVSARASKSLVSFEFLLDTTQYSSGLPQYLTIKPGMIFTTSGGTGNFIFNIVDSQNSPVSSTGVCRFTGVSVYEGAYLPANFVVDEADYNQEFVIRNSNIDTSTMRVEVQEDPNEDVRFIYKQAESLVTLTSETRAYWLEEVSNGFYHLTFGDGYFGKKLQNGAKIFVNYVVTNGELGNGVQGSANYIFVGSVVDSYGTVVTTLPLVTEAPASEGGAAIESIPSVKFRATKSYASQKRAVVASDYDSLVRDIYPAVDDIYVYGGDTLVPPQYGRVYISVKPSNSEYLSNITKNYIKQSLDPYRVASLDIVFVDPQILYIELVSMVYYNNFRTLKDNAAIVSSVKETLETYKSASSISKFGGSIKYSKIVGAIDASDEAITRNNTNLRMRRNIEVRLNSPATYEICFENPLKLDCNNAVVNSTGFTLTINGVTSPIIHYFKDDTKGGIYTYHYDEEGEIIIDNKLFGTVDYDTGEIELGYLKGQDITFATTVEKNGLIKVTAIPRDNDITVIRSVYMDLDIASSVIEATEDKQISGS
;
A
#
# COMPACT_ATOMS: atom_id res chain seq x y z
N MET A 1 7.22 -23.15 56.95
CA MET A 1 6.81 -22.97 55.55
C MET A 1 7.89 -22.16 54.87
N ALA A 2 8.65 -22.77 53.96
CA ALA A 2 9.67 -22.06 53.19
C ALA A 2 8.95 -21.11 52.20
N GLY A 3 9.25 -19.83 52.27
CA GLY A 3 8.67 -18.81 51.39
C GLY A 3 9.16 -19.02 49.95
N ALA A 4 8.25 -18.92 49.00
CA ALA A 4 8.55 -19.01 47.57
C ALA A 4 9.42 -17.81 47.13
N ILE A 5 10.38 -18.09 46.25
CA ILE A 5 11.22 -17.08 45.59
C ILE A 5 10.31 -16.24 44.67
N GLN A 6 10.25 -14.94 44.88
CA GLN A 6 9.58 -14.00 43.96
C GLN A 6 10.57 -13.65 42.84
N LEU A 7 10.32 -14.18 41.64
CA LEU A 7 11.15 -14.04 40.44
C LEU A 7 10.84 -12.77 39.60
N THR A 8 10.26 -11.74 40.23
CA THR A 8 9.95 -10.47 39.54
C THR A 8 11.15 -9.53 39.45
N GLU A 9 12.27 -9.88 40.10
CA GLU A 9 13.42 -9.02 40.33
C GLU A 9 14.66 -9.62 39.65
N GLY A 10 15.04 -9.03 38.52
CA GLY A 10 16.18 -9.48 37.70
C GLY A 10 17.51 -8.80 38.06
N ASP A 11 17.53 -7.98 39.09
CA ASP A 11 18.74 -7.29 39.53
C ASP A 11 19.66 -8.22 40.32
N PHE A 12 20.95 -8.12 40.05
CA PHE A 12 21.99 -8.94 40.66
C PHE A 12 21.97 -8.82 42.19
N ASP A 13 21.84 -7.59 42.70
CA ASP A 13 21.89 -7.33 44.13
C ASP A 13 20.66 -7.89 44.85
N GLU A 14 19.48 -7.84 44.24
CA GLU A 14 18.25 -8.41 44.80
C GLU A 14 18.28 -9.94 44.81
N ILE A 15 18.76 -10.57 43.73
CA ILE A 15 18.97 -12.03 43.67
C ILE A 15 19.93 -12.47 44.78
N LYS A 16 21.02 -11.72 44.96
CA LYS A 16 22.00 -11.97 46.02
C LYS A 16 21.38 -11.82 47.42
N GLN A 17 20.61 -10.76 47.66
CA GLN A 17 19.93 -10.55 48.95
C GLN A 17 18.90 -11.65 49.23
N ASN A 18 18.15 -12.09 48.23
CA ASN A 18 17.21 -13.21 48.35
C ASN A 18 17.93 -14.53 48.69
N LEU A 19 19.08 -14.80 48.07
CA LEU A 19 19.92 -15.95 48.41
C LEU A 19 20.46 -15.86 49.84
N ILE A 20 20.91 -14.68 50.27
CA ILE A 20 21.38 -14.45 51.65
C ILE A 20 20.23 -14.68 52.65
N ASN A 21 19.03 -14.16 52.37
CA ASN A 21 17.84 -14.34 53.20
C ASN A 21 17.43 -15.82 53.28
N TYR A 22 17.51 -16.54 52.17
CA TYR A 22 17.28 -17.98 52.13
C TYR A 22 18.29 -18.74 53.00
N LEU A 23 19.59 -18.43 52.88
CA LEU A 23 20.64 -19.10 53.66
C LEU A 23 20.53 -18.82 55.16
N LYS A 24 20.16 -17.60 55.54
CA LYS A 24 19.85 -17.24 56.95
C LYS A 24 18.65 -18.02 57.51
N SER A 25 17.70 -18.42 56.66
CA SER A 25 16.54 -19.20 57.08
C SER A 25 16.86 -20.68 57.35
N THR A 26 17.89 -21.22 56.69
CA THR A 26 18.44 -22.54 57.00
C THR A 26 19.23 -22.50 58.30
N LYS A 27 18.79 -23.26 59.32
CA LYS A 27 19.40 -23.34 60.66
C LYS A 27 20.88 -23.78 60.71
N GLN A 28 21.54 -23.97 59.58
CA GLN A 28 22.93 -24.40 59.44
C GLN A 28 23.92 -23.22 59.37
N PHE A 29 23.47 -22.02 59.01
CA PHE A 29 24.33 -20.85 58.75
C PHE A 29 23.97 -19.62 59.60
N THR A 30 23.58 -19.80 60.85
CA THR A 30 23.17 -18.69 61.73
C THR A 30 24.32 -17.78 62.16
N ASP A 31 25.56 -18.29 62.17
CA ASP A 31 26.75 -17.60 62.68
C ASP A 31 27.64 -17.00 61.58
N PHE A 32 27.22 -17.07 60.31
CA PHE A 32 28.01 -16.55 59.19
C PHE A 32 27.69 -15.07 58.89
N ASP A 33 28.74 -14.25 58.84
CA ASP A 33 28.69 -12.91 58.25
C ASP A 33 28.94 -13.01 56.74
N PHE A 34 27.93 -12.66 55.96
CA PHE A 34 27.92 -12.80 54.51
C PHE A 34 28.60 -11.63 53.78
N ASP A 35 28.93 -10.54 54.48
CA ASP A 35 29.56 -9.35 53.89
C ASP A 35 31.09 -9.40 53.87
N GLY A 36 31.71 -10.18 54.78
CA GLY A 36 33.18 -10.29 54.91
C GLY A 36 33.78 -11.66 54.59
N SER A 37 32.98 -12.64 54.16
CA SER A 37 33.40 -14.04 53.98
C SER A 37 33.77 -14.38 52.54
N ASN A 38 34.69 -15.33 52.33
CA ASN A 38 34.94 -15.95 51.02
C ASN A 38 33.67 -16.55 50.38
N LEU A 39 32.66 -16.86 51.21
CA LEU A 39 31.34 -17.29 50.77
C LEU A 39 30.65 -16.22 49.91
N GLN A 40 30.96 -14.94 50.09
CA GLN A 40 30.45 -13.83 49.28
C GLN A 40 30.85 -13.97 47.81
N VAL A 41 32.07 -14.43 47.50
CA VAL A 41 32.52 -14.65 46.12
C VAL A 41 31.72 -15.77 45.47
N ILE A 42 31.43 -16.84 46.22
CA ILE A 42 30.60 -17.96 45.75
C ILE A 42 29.15 -17.49 45.55
N LEU A 43 28.61 -16.69 46.46
CA LEU A 43 27.27 -16.11 46.33
C LEU A 43 27.16 -15.17 45.14
N ASN A 44 28.18 -14.35 44.89
CA ASN A 44 28.24 -13.50 43.70
C ASN A 44 28.24 -14.35 42.42
N LEU A 45 29.02 -15.44 42.37
CA LEU A 45 29.05 -16.35 41.22
C LEU A 45 27.68 -17.00 40.98
N ILE A 46 27.04 -17.53 42.03
CA ILE A 46 25.72 -18.16 41.94
C ILE A 46 24.67 -17.14 41.53
N SER A 47 24.71 -15.93 42.10
CA SER A 47 23.76 -14.86 41.77
C SER A 47 23.92 -14.41 40.31
N TYR A 48 25.16 -14.31 39.82
CA TYR A 48 25.43 -14.01 38.42
C TYR A 48 24.91 -15.10 37.48
N GLN A 49 25.17 -16.38 37.78
CA GLN A 49 24.61 -17.49 36.99
C GLN A 49 23.07 -17.51 37.03
N ALA A 50 22.47 -17.24 38.20
CA ALA A 50 21.03 -17.16 38.36
C ALA A 50 20.45 -16.00 37.55
N GLN A 51 21.11 -14.83 37.53
CA GLN A 51 20.71 -13.69 36.71
C GLN A 51 20.77 -14.03 35.22
N LEU A 52 21.85 -14.66 34.76
CA LEU A 52 21.96 -15.10 33.37
C LEU A 52 20.86 -16.11 33.00
N ASN A 53 20.57 -17.08 33.88
CA ASN A 53 19.50 -18.05 33.66
C ASN A 53 18.11 -17.38 33.66
N ALA A 54 17.87 -16.41 34.54
CA ALA A 54 16.61 -15.67 34.59
C ALA A 54 16.43 -14.81 33.33
N TYR A 55 17.50 -14.14 32.88
CA TYR A 55 17.48 -13.38 31.63
C TYR A 55 17.21 -14.28 30.42
N THR A 56 17.93 -15.39 30.27
CA THR A 56 17.72 -16.32 29.14
C THR A 56 16.34 -16.96 29.19
N ALA A 57 15.84 -17.35 30.36
CA ALA A 57 14.48 -17.88 30.51
C ALA A 57 13.41 -16.83 30.14
N ASN A 58 13.57 -15.58 30.55
CA ASN A 58 12.66 -14.49 30.18
C ASN A 58 12.71 -14.20 28.68
N MET A 59 13.90 -14.21 28.07
CA MET A 59 14.03 -14.05 26.63
C MET A 59 13.36 -15.20 25.89
N VAL A 60 13.60 -16.46 26.28
CA VAL A 60 12.93 -17.63 25.68
C VAL A 60 11.41 -17.55 25.83
N ALA A 61 10.90 -17.17 27.00
CA ALA A 61 9.47 -17.01 27.24
C ALA A 61 8.85 -15.91 26.36
N ASN A 62 9.53 -14.77 26.23
CA ASN A 62 9.07 -13.67 25.38
C ASN A 62 9.13 -14.03 23.89
N GLU A 63 10.16 -14.75 23.44
CA GLU A 63 10.31 -15.17 22.04
C GLU A 63 9.37 -16.32 21.64
N SER A 64 8.82 -17.06 22.62
CA SER A 64 7.89 -18.18 22.37
C SER A 64 6.49 -17.74 21.93
N PHE A 65 6.10 -16.48 22.14
CA PHE A 65 4.78 -15.98 21.75
C PHE A 65 4.89 -14.90 20.68
N LEU A 66 4.03 -14.99 19.66
CA LEU A 66 4.01 -14.06 18.52
C LEU A 66 3.90 -12.58 18.95
N ALA A 67 3.12 -12.28 19.99
CA ALA A 67 2.91 -10.90 20.44
C ALA A 67 4.18 -10.30 21.09
N SER A 68 4.88 -11.07 21.91
CA SER A 68 6.06 -10.61 22.67
C SER A 68 7.39 -10.80 21.94
N ALA A 69 7.46 -11.69 20.95
CA ALA A 69 8.70 -12.01 20.24
C ALA A 69 9.30 -10.76 19.56
N SER A 70 10.60 -10.56 19.72
CA SER A 70 11.31 -9.39 19.19
C SER A 70 12.19 -9.76 17.99
N LEU A 71 12.71 -10.99 17.94
CA LEU A 71 13.54 -11.47 16.85
C LEU A 71 12.67 -11.88 15.66
N ARG A 72 13.05 -11.43 14.45
CA ARG A 72 12.31 -11.75 13.22
C ARG A 72 12.11 -13.25 13.03
N GLU A 73 13.18 -14.03 13.20
CA GLU A 73 13.15 -15.49 13.01
C GLU A 73 12.10 -16.17 13.88
N ASN A 74 11.97 -15.77 15.15
CA ASN A 74 10.98 -16.31 16.07
C ASN A 74 9.58 -15.83 15.72
N VAL A 75 9.41 -14.55 15.35
CA VAL A 75 8.13 -14.01 14.91
C VAL A 75 7.60 -14.77 13.69
N VAL A 76 8.47 -15.01 12.71
CA VAL A 76 8.13 -15.72 11.48
C VAL A 76 7.88 -17.20 11.74
N SER A 77 8.68 -17.86 12.57
CA SER A 77 8.44 -19.26 12.96
C SER A 77 7.09 -19.42 13.68
N ASN A 78 6.76 -18.51 14.60
CA ASN A 78 5.45 -18.47 15.26
C ASN A 78 4.31 -18.17 14.27
N ALA A 79 4.54 -17.30 13.28
CA ALA A 79 3.57 -17.00 12.22
C ALA A 79 3.35 -18.20 11.28
N ALA A 80 4.40 -18.97 10.98
CA ALA A 80 4.33 -20.18 10.18
C ALA A 80 3.49 -21.26 10.89
N MET A 81 3.59 -21.37 12.23
CA MET A 81 2.76 -22.30 13.02
C MET A 81 1.25 -22.03 12.88
N ILE A 82 0.85 -20.77 12.65
CA ILE A 82 -0.54 -20.39 12.38
C ILE A 82 -0.88 -20.32 10.87
N GLY A 83 0.04 -20.77 10.01
CA GLY A 83 -0.14 -20.87 8.56
C GLY A 83 0.00 -19.55 7.79
N TYR A 84 0.63 -18.53 8.39
CA TYR A 84 0.92 -17.26 7.73
C TYR A 84 2.36 -17.24 7.21
N VAL A 85 2.52 -16.97 5.91
CA VAL A 85 3.83 -16.78 5.27
C VAL A 85 4.02 -15.29 5.02
N PRO A 86 5.03 -14.64 5.63
CA PRO A 86 5.30 -13.23 5.42
C PRO A 86 5.59 -12.88 3.95
N VAL A 87 5.32 -11.63 3.58
CA VAL A 87 5.64 -11.16 2.23
C VAL A 87 7.16 -10.97 2.10
N SER A 88 7.74 -11.62 1.10
CA SER A 88 9.14 -11.48 0.73
C SER A 88 9.48 -10.09 0.18
N ALA A 89 10.76 -9.80 -0.02
CA ALA A 89 11.13 -8.64 -0.85
C ALA A 89 10.44 -8.74 -2.22
N ARG A 90 10.01 -7.61 -2.77
CA ARG A 90 9.35 -7.54 -4.09
C ARG A 90 10.25 -6.85 -5.09
N ALA A 91 10.38 -7.45 -6.27
CA ALA A 91 11.13 -6.89 -7.37
C ALA A 91 10.36 -5.75 -8.02
N SER A 92 11.08 -4.66 -8.33
CA SER A 92 10.50 -3.60 -9.15
C SER A 92 10.20 -4.13 -10.55
N LYS A 93 9.01 -3.84 -11.05
CA LYS A 93 8.46 -4.36 -12.30
C LYS A 93 8.28 -3.22 -13.30
N SER A 94 8.64 -3.47 -14.56
CA SER A 94 8.28 -2.60 -15.69
C SER A 94 7.66 -3.41 -16.83
N LEU A 95 6.82 -2.78 -17.65
CA LEU A 95 6.17 -3.36 -18.82
C LEU A 95 6.83 -2.80 -20.07
N VAL A 96 7.90 -3.44 -20.53
CA VAL A 96 8.73 -2.93 -21.64
C VAL A 96 8.23 -3.50 -22.97
N SER A 97 8.04 -2.63 -23.95
CA SER A 97 7.68 -2.99 -25.33
C SER A 97 8.84 -2.70 -26.27
N PHE A 98 9.23 -3.68 -27.07
CA PHE A 98 10.37 -3.60 -27.98
C PHE A 98 10.15 -4.42 -29.24
N GLU A 99 10.87 -4.06 -30.31
CA GLU A 99 10.74 -4.70 -31.61
C GLU A 99 12.09 -5.11 -32.18
N PHE A 100 12.13 -6.30 -32.77
CA PHE A 100 13.25 -6.75 -33.59
C PHE A 100 12.93 -6.48 -35.04
N LEU A 101 13.88 -5.85 -35.74
CA LEU A 101 13.89 -5.77 -37.19
C LEU A 101 14.88 -6.83 -37.71
N LEU A 102 14.36 -7.91 -38.26
CA LEU A 102 15.17 -8.97 -38.85
C LEU A 102 15.56 -8.57 -40.27
N ASP A 103 16.87 -8.57 -40.57
CA ASP A 103 17.34 -8.30 -41.93
C ASP A 103 17.22 -9.56 -42.79
N THR A 104 16.65 -9.39 -43.98
CA THR A 104 16.58 -10.39 -45.06
C THR A 104 17.95 -10.92 -45.50
N THR A 105 19.05 -10.19 -45.22
CA THR A 105 20.42 -10.66 -45.52
C THR A 105 20.90 -11.76 -44.56
N GLN A 106 20.41 -11.79 -43.32
CA GLN A 106 20.76 -12.79 -42.31
C GLN A 106 19.92 -14.08 -42.44
N TYR A 107 18.75 -13.98 -43.08
CA TYR A 107 17.79 -15.08 -43.25
C TYR A 107 17.57 -15.40 -44.74
N SER A 108 18.59 -16.02 -45.36
CA SER A 108 18.59 -16.33 -46.81
C SER A 108 17.56 -17.40 -47.22
N SER A 109 17.11 -18.23 -46.27
CA SER A 109 16.15 -19.32 -46.47
C SER A 109 14.70 -18.96 -46.13
N GLY A 110 14.43 -17.72 -45.74
CA GLY A 110 13.11 -17.23 -45.33
C GLY A 110 13.06 -16.80 -43.86
N LEU A 111 12.17 -15.85 -43.56
CA LEU A 111 12.01 -15.30 -42.20
C LEU A 111 11.48 -16.38 -41.23
N PRO A 112 11.93 -16.38 -39.96
CA PRO A 112 11.40 -17.29 -38.94
C PRO A 112 9.94 -16.97 -38.63
N GLN A 113 9.17 -17.96 -38.17
CA GLN A 113 7.74 -17.77 -37.89
C GLN A 113 7.48 -17.03 -36.58
N TYR A 114 8.32 -17.26 -35.58
CA TYR A 114 8.23 -16.63 -34.27
C TYR A 114 9.63 -16.48 -33.66
N LEU A 115 9.76 -15.52 -32.75
CA LEU A 115 10.91 -15.38 -31.88
C LEU A 115 10.51 -15.73 -30.45
N THR A 116 11.39 -16.41 -29.74
CA THR A 116 11.22 -16.84 -28.34
C THR A 116 12.29 -16.17 -27.49
N ILE A 117 11.88 -15.39 -26.49
CA ILE A 117 12.77 -14.85 -25.48
C ILE A 117 12.99 -15.92 -24.41
N LYS A 118 14.24 -16.22 -24.08
CA LYS A 118 14.59 -17.15 -23.01
C LYS A 118 14.57 -16.43 -21.65
N PRO A 119 14.18 -17.13 -20.57
CA PRO A 119 14.23 -16.57 -19.22
C PRO A 119 15.67 -16.24 -18.80
N GLY A 120 15.82 -15.18 -18.01
CA GLY A 120 17.11 -14.64 -17.58
C GLY A 120 17.21 -13.13 -17.76
N MET A 121 18.45 -12.62 -17.73
CA MET A 121 18.74 -11.20 -17.91
C MET A 121 18.35 -10.75 -19.32
N ILE A 122 17.60 -9.64 -19.42
CA ILE A 122 17.13 -9.12 -20.71
C ILE A 122 17.55 -7.67 -20.95
N PHE A 123 17.51 -6.83 -19.92
CA PHE A 123 17.89 -5.43 -20.02
C PHE A 123 18.87 -5.05 -18.90
N THR A 124 19.81 -4.18 -19.24
CA THR A 124 20.59 -3.41 -18.27
C THR A 124 20.20 -1.95 -18.42
N THR A 125 20.17 -1.22 -17.31
CA THR A 125 19.85 0.21 -17.35
C THR A 125 21.10 1.05 -17.19
N SER A 126 21.26 2.04 -18.06
CA SER A 126 22.31 3.04 -17.99
C SER A 126 21.68 4.43 -17.98
N GLY A 127 21.36 4.94 -16.79
CA GLY A 127 20.78 6.28 -16.63
C GLY A 127 19.90 6.39 -15.39
N GLY A 128 20.12 7.44 -14.58
CA GLY A 128 19.36 7.71 -13.34
C GLY A 128 20.13 7.39 -12.05
N THR A 129 19.40 6.97 -11.02
CA THR A 129 19.84 6.75 -9.62
C THR A 129 20.81 5.56 -9.43
N GLY A 130 21.04 4.74 -10.47
CA GLY A 130 21.94 3.59 -10.45
C GLY A 130 21.84 2.72 -11.71
N ASN A 131 22.76 1.76 -11.88
CA ASN A 131 22.68 0.74 -12.93
C ASN A 131 21.97 -0.49 -12.37
N PHE A 132 20.85 -0.88 -12.97
CA PHE A 132 20.06 -2.03 -12.56
C PHE A 132 19.95 -3.05 -13.68
N ILE A 133 19.69 -4.31 -13.31
CA ILE A 133 19.50 -5.41 -14.24
C ILE A 133 18.03 -5.83 -14.17
N PHE A 134 17.41 -6.02 -15.32
CA PHE A 134 16.04 -6.49 -15.45
C PHE A 134 16.02 -7.86 -16.13
N ASN A 135 15.25 -8.76 -15.54
CA ASN A 135 15.11 -10.16 -15.95
C ASN A 135 13.70 -10.48 -16.42
N ILE A 136 13.60 -11.50 -17.25
CA ILE A 136 12.34 -12.13 -17.61
C ILE A 136 12.28 -13.54 -16.99
N VAL A 137 11.17 -13.84 -16.33
CA VAL A 137 10.99 -15.10 -15.59
C VAL A 137 10.37 -16.18 -16.47
N ASP A 138 9.40 -15.78 -17.30
CA ASP A 138 8.67 -16.68 -18.19
C ASP A 138 9.07 -16.42 -19.64
N SER A 139 9.34 -17.48 -20.40
CA SER A 139 9.63 -17.33 -21.83
C SER A 139 8.44 -16.73 -22.58
N GLN A 140 8.70 -15.79 -23.48
CA GLN A 140 7.67 -15.13 -24.29
C GLN A 140 7.91 -15.41 -25.77
N ASN A 141 6.83 -15.74 -26.49
CA ASN A 141 6.87 -15.99 -27.92
C ASN A 141 6.09 -14.90 -28.65
N SER A 142 6.69 -14.32 -29.69
CA SER A 142 6.03 -13.36 -30.56
C SER A 142 6.15 -13.78 -32.03
N PRO A 143 5.07 -13.69 -32.82
CA PRO A 143 5.12 -13.97 -34.24
C PRO A 143 5.91 -12.89 -34.99
N VAL A 144 6.56 -13.31 -36.08
CA VAL A 144 7.27 -12.40 -37.00
C VAL A 144 6.33 -12.05 -38.16
N SER A 145 6.22 -10.76 -38.47
CA SER A 145 5.43 -10.28 -39.60
C SER A 145 6.10 -10.58 -40.95
N SER A 146 5.34 -10.51 -42.04
CA SER A 146 5.85 -10.70 -43.40
C SER A 146 6.92 -9.68 -43.82
N THR A 147 7.03 -8.57 -43.08
CA THR A 147 8.05 -7.52 -43.28
C THR A 147 9.29 -7.69 -42.39
N GLY A 148 9.39 -8.79 -41.64
CA GLY A 148 10.53 -9.10 -40.76
C GLY A 148 10.51 -8.39 -39.41
N VAL A 149 9.42 -7.70 -39.07
CA VAL A 149 9.24 -7.04 -37.77
C VAL A 149 8.62 -8.02 -36.77
N CYS A 150 9.24 -8.19 -35.62
CA CYS A 150 8.71 -8.95 -34.49
C CYS A 150 8.55 -8.04 -33.28
N ARG A 151 7.31 -7.88 -32.78
CA ARG A 151 7.00 -6.91 -31.72
C ARG A 151 6.58 -7.60 -30.44
N PHE A 152 7.36 -7.40 -29.39
CA PHE A 152 6.99 -7.76 -28.03
C PHE A 152 6.32 -6.55 -27.37
N THR A 153 5.07 -6.72 -26.92
CA THR A 153 4.29 -5.65 -26.30
C THR A 153 4.02 -5.97 -24.83
N GLY A 154 4.32 -5.02 -23.94
CA GLY A 154 4.02 -5.12 -22.51
C GLY A 154 4.70 -6.29 -21.80
N VAL A 155 5.95 -6.61 -22.13
CA VAL A 155 6.68 -7.71 -21.48
C VAL A 155 7.01 -7.31 -20.05
N SER A 156 6.55 -8.14 -19.10
CA SER A 156 6.85 -7.96 -17.68
C SER A 156 8.30 -8.31 -17.39
N VAL A 157 9.09 -7.29 -17.03
CA VAL A 157 10.49 -7.43 -16.62
C VAL A 157 10.65 -7.07 -15.15
N TYR A 158 11.50 -7.81 -14.44
CA TYR A 158 11.69 -7.71 -12.99
C TYR A 158 13.13 -7.33 -12.66
N GLU A 159 13.30 -6.34 -11.79
CA GLU A 159 14.60 -5.89 -11.31
C GLU A 159 15.27 -6.95 -10.42
N GLY A 160 16.58 -7.14 -10.62
CA GLY A 160 17.42 -7.94 -9.74
C GLY A 160 18.40 -8.87 -10.46
N ALA A 161 18.91 -9.86 -9.75
CA ALA A 161 19.74 -10.93 -10.30
C ALA A 161 18.93 -12.23 -10.44
N TYR A 162 18.92 -12.82 -11.63
CA TYR A 162 18.28 -14.12 -11.88
C TYR A 162 19.22 -15.26 -11.49
N LEU A 163 18.86 -16.06 -10.50
CA LEU A 163 19.69 -17.13 -9.94
C LEU A 163 18.97 -18.49 -9.99
N PRO A 164 19.66 -19.57 -10.39
CA PRO A 164 19.17 -20.93 -10.23
C PRO A 164 19.60 -21.53 -8.88
N ALA A 165 18.73 -22.34 -8.28
CA ALA A 165 19.03 -23.25 -7.17
C ALA A 165 18.57 -24.66 -7.54
N ASN A 166 19.48 -25.62 -7.44
CA ASN A 166 19.23 -27.01 -7.82
C ASN A 166 19.37 -27.92 -6.61
N PHE A 167 18.42 -28.84 -6.43
CA PHE A 167 18.43 -29.85 -5.38
C PHE A 167 18.20 -31.24 -5.96
N VAL A 168 18.68 -32.27 -5.26
CA VAL A 168 18.44 -33.68 -5.61
C VAL A 168 17.79 -34.32 -4.40
N VAL A 169 16.66 -35.00 -4.61
CA VAL A 169 15.92 -35.70 -3.57
C VAL A 169 16.68 -36.97 -3.18
N ASP A 170 17.00 -37.11 -1.90
CA ASP A 170 17.63 -38.31 -1.33
C ASP A 170 16.81 -38.81 -0.14
N GLU A 171 16.05 -39.89 -0.34
CA GLU A 171 15.24 -40.50 0.72
C GLU A 171 16.08 -41.19 1.82
N ALA A 172 17.40 -41.36 1.63
CA ALA A 172 18.28 -41.91 2.67
C ALA A 172 18.58 -40.88 3.78
N ASP A 173 18.50 -39.58 3.46
CA ASP A 173 18.63 -38.50 4.43
C ASP A 173 17.25 -38.07 4.94
N TYR A 174 16.91 -38.51 6.15
CA TYR A 174 15.62 -38.18 6.77
C TYR A 174 15.46 -36.68 7.08
N ASN A 175 16.56 -35.94 7.27
CA ASN A 175 16.54 -34.53 7.65
C ASN A 175 16.86 -33.61 6.45
N GLN A 176 16.67 -34.08 5.22
CA GLN A 176 16.94 -33.28 4.05
C GLN A 176 15.99 -32.08 3.96
N GLU A 177 16.54 -30.87 3.92
CA GLU A 177 15.80 -29.61 3.77
C GLU A 177 16.16 -28.91 2.45
N PHE A 178 15.15 -28.40 1.75
CA PHE A 178 15.33 -27.68 0.49
C PHE A 178 15.30 -26.15 0.73
N VAL A 179 16.43 -25.60 1.19
CA VAL A 179 16.52 -24.18 1.59
C VAL A 179 17.20 -23.32 0.54
N ILE A 180 16.54 -22.23 0.15
CA ILE A 180 17.08 -21.18 -0.71
C ILE A 180 17.77 -20.12 0.16
N ARG A 181 19.09 -20.04 0.07
CA ARG A 181 19.94 -19.19 0.92
C ARG A 181 20.11 -17.77 0.40
N ASN A 182 18.99 -17.07 0.19
CA ASN A 182 18.98 -15.66 -0.20
C ASN A 182 17.82 -14.95 0.51
N SER A 183 18.13 -13.90 1.27
CA SER A 183 17.12 -13.16 2.06
C SER A 183 16.26 -12.21 1.21
N ASN A 184 16.82 -11.65 0.14
CA ASN A 184 16.16 -10.69 -0.75
C ASN A 184 15.52 -11.36 -1.98
N ILE A 185 15.08 -12.61 -1.84
CA ILE A 185 14.36 -13.33 -2.90
C ILE A 185 12.95 -12.76 -3.08
N ASP A 186 12.51 -12.59 -4.32
CA ASP A 186 11.10 -12.37 -4.63
C ASP A 186 10.39 -13.68 -4.93
N THR A 187 9.59 -14.13 -3.96
CA THR A 187 8.79 -15.36 -4.03
C THR A 187 7.77 -15.37 -5.18
N SER A 188 7.29 -14.22 -5.67
CA SER A 188 6.34 -14.16 -6.78
C SER A 188 7.00 -14.48 -8.14
N THR A 189 8.31 -14.23 -8.25
CA THR A 189 9.12 -14.53 -9.44
C THR A 189 9.63 -15.96 -9.44
N MET A 190 9.41 -16.71 -8.37
CA MET A 190 9.93 -18.07 -8.25
C MET A 190 9.22 -19.02 -9.22
N ARG A 191 10.01 -19.84 -9.92
CA ARG A 191 9.54 -20.93 -10.77
C ARG A 191 10.22 -22.22 -10.34
N VAL A 192 9.40 -23.20 -9.95
CA VAL A 192 9.86 -24.51 -9.51
C VAL A 192 9.53 -25.52 -10.60
N GLU A 193 10.57 -26.10 -11.17
CA GLU A 193 10.49 -27.20 -12.12
C GLU A 193 11.07 -28.46 -11.48
N VAL A 194 10.37 -29.58 -11.58
CA VAL A 194 10.86 -30.85 -11.05
C VAL A 194 10.98 -31.86 -12.18
N GLN A 195 12.15 -32.50 -12.25
CA GLN A 195 12.37 -33.72 -13.00
C GLN A 195 12.00 -34.89 -12.08
N GLU A 196 10.79 -35.44 -12.29
CA GLU A 196 10.19 -36.45 -11.40
C GLU A 196 10.91 -37.80 -11.50
N ASP A 197 11.29 -38.23 -12.71
CA ASP A 197 12.08 -39.44 -12.95
C ASP A 197 13.53 -39.04 -13.33
N PRO A 198 14.55 -39.50 -12.59
CA PRO A 198 15.96 -39.22 -12.92
C PRO A 198 16.41 -39.75 -14.29
N ASN A 199 15.69 -40.71 -14.88
CA ASN A 199 16.01 -41.32 -16.17
C ASN A 199 15.33 -40.61 -17.35
N GLU A 200 14.32 -39.78 -17.09
CA GLU A 200 13.61 -39.02 -18.12
C GLU A 200 13.98 -37.54 -18.04
N ASP A 201 14.39 -36.92 -19.15
CA ASP A 201 14.69 -35.47 -19.20
C ASP A 201 13.43 -34.59 -19.29
N VAL A 202 12.29 -35.06 -18.77
CA VAL A 202 11.02 -34.33 -18.74
C VAL A 202 10.90 -33.54 -17.44
N ARG A 203 10.63 -32.24 -17.56
CA ARG A 203 10.43 -31.34 -16.42
C ARG A 203 8.97 -30.92 -16.33
N PHE A 204 8.44 -30.90 -15.11
CA PHE A 204 7.09 -30.43 -14.82
C PHE A 204 7.11 -29.21 -13.91
N ILE A 205 6.24 -28.24 -14.19
CA ILE A 205 6.09 -27.03 -13.39
C ILE A 205 5.22 -27.35 -12.16
N TYR A 206 5.72 -26.99 -10.99
CA TYR A 206 4.98 -27.07 -9.72
C TYR A 206 4.48 -25.67 -9.34
N LYS A 207 3.26 -25.59 -8.77
CA LYS A 207 2.66 -24.32 -8.33
C LYS A 207 2.59 -24.25 -6.82
N GLN A 208 2.70 -23.05 -6.25
CA GLN A 208 2.53 -22.87 -4.81
C GLN A 208 1.08 -23.18 -4.42
N ALA A 209 0.88 -23.99 -3.38
CA ALA A 209 -0.45 -24.27 -2.84
C ALA A 209 -0.87 -23.23 -1.80
N GLU A 210 -2.08 -22.68 -1.96
CA GLU A 210 -2.67 -21.75 -0.99
C GLU A 210 -3.67 -22.44 -0.02
N SER A 211 -4.28 -23.54 -0.47
CA SER A 211 -5.30 -24.30 0.25
C SER A 211 -5.13 -25.79 0.01
N LEU A 212 -5.40 -26.60 1.04
CA LEU A 212 -5.35 -28.06 0.95
C LEU A 212 -6.64 -28.65 0.34
N VAL A 213 -7.74 -27.89 0.30
CA VAL A 213 -9.07 -28.42 -0.07
C VAL A 213 -9.16 -28.81 -1.55
N THR A 214 -8.41 -28.14 -2.42
CA THR A 214 -8.44 -28.35 -3.87
C THR A 214 -7.37 -29.33 -4.37
N LEU A 215 -6.53 -29.86 -3.47
CA LEU A 215 -5.39 -30.70 -3.83
C LEU A 215 -5.77 -32.19 -3.88
N THR A 216 -5.22 -32.88 -4.87
CA THR A 216 -5.29 -34.33 -5.02
C THR A 216 -3.87 -34.92 -5.02
N SER A 217 -3.75 -36.25 -4.96
CA SER A 217 -2.46 -36.96 -4.98
C SER A 217 -1.64 -36.72 -6.26
N GLU A 218 -2.29 -36.37 -7.37
CA GLU A 218 -1.65 -36.07 -8.65
C GLU A 218 -1.32 -34.57 -8.83
N THR A 219 -1.78 -33.72 -7.90
CA THR A 219 -1.60 -32.27 -8.04
C THR A 219 -0.14 -31.89 -7.78
N ARG A 220 0.50 -31.25 -8.75
CA ARG A 220 1.88 -30.76 -8.64
C ARG A 220 1.93 -29.44 -7.88
N ALA A 221 2.07 -29.54 -6.57
CA ALA A 221 2.08 -28.41 -5.67
C ALA A 221 3.32 -28.41 -4.76
N TYR A 222 3.73 -27.21 -4.34
CA TYR A 222 4.75 -27.00 -3.31
C TYR A 222 4.26 -25.99 -2.27
N TRP A 223 4.88 -26.03 -1.09
CA TRP A 223 4.70 -25.06 -0.02
C TRP A 223 6.01 -24.33 0.22
N LEU A 224 5.89 -23.11 0.73
CA LEU A 224 7.00 -22.23 1.02
C LEU A 224 6.88 -21.75 2.45
N GLU A 225 7.96 -21.87 3.20
CA GLU A 225 8.07 -21.42 4.59
C GLU A 225 9.31 -20.54 4.74
N GLU A 226 9.22 -19.44 5.49
CA GLU A 226 10.38 -18.62 5.82
C GLU A 226 11.08 -19.22 7.06
N VAL A 227 12.38 -19.43 6.94
CA VAL A 227 13.28 -20.01 7.96
C VAL A 227 14.18 -18.89 8.52
N SER A 228 15.10 -19.26 9.41
CA SER A 228 16.10 -18.34 9.97
C SER A 228 16.84 -17.53 8.89
N ASN A 229 17.20 -16.29 9.25
CA ASN A 229 17.89 -15.33 8.38
C ASN A 229 17.12 -14.90 7.10
N GLY A 230 15.80 -15.11 7.05
CA GLY A 230 14.96 -14.72 5.91
C GLY A 230 15.13 -15.63 4.69
N PHE A 231 15.66 -16.83 4.89
CA PHE A 231 15.72 -17.85 3.85
C PHE A 231 14.38 -18.55 3.70
N TYR A 232 14.19 -19.26 2.58
CA TYR A 232 12.94 -19.94 2.30
C TYR A 232 13.16 -21.44 2.14
N HIS A 233 12.34 -22.23 2.82
CA HIS A 233 12.29 -23.67 2.75
C HIS A 233 11.13 -24.10 1.85
N LEU A 234 11.43 -25.01 0.92
CA LEU A 234 10.47 -25.62 0.02
C LEU A 234 10.05 -26.99 0.55
N THR A 235 8.74 -27.22 0.65
CA THR A 235 8.17 -28.52 0.98
C THR A 235 7.28 -29.00 -0.16
N PHE A 236 7.23 -30.31 -0.39
CA PHE A 236 6.45 -30.96 -1.46
C PHE A 236 5.39 -31.89 -0.88
N GLY A 237 4.51 -32.41 -1.75
CA GLY A 237 3.39 -33.25 -1.35
C GLY A 237 3.81 -34.59 -0.73
N ASP A 238 2.92 -35.15 0.07
CA ASP A 238 3.10 -36.44 0.75
C ASP A 238 2.51 -37.64 -0.02
N GLY A 239 1.85 -37.39 -1.17
CA GLY A 239 1.16 -38.40 -1.98
C GLY A 239 -0.33 -38.51 -1.68
N TYR A 240 -0.85 -37.83 -0.65
CA TYR A 240 -2.28 -37.63 -0.42
C TYR A 240 -2.66 -36.19 -0.81
N PHE A 241 -1.92 -35.22 -0.27
CA PHE A 241 -2.04 -33.81 -0.59
C PHE A 241 -0.85 -33.41 -1.46
N GLY A 242 -1.09 -33.42 -2.77
CA GLY A 242 -0.05 -33.16 -3.75
C GLY A 242 0.86 -34.35 -4.01
N LYS A 243 1.57 -34.29 -5.13
CA LYS A 243 2.43 -35.36 -5.62
C LYS A 243 3.71 -35.48 -4.79
N LYS A 244 3.97 -36.69 -4.28
CA LYS A 244 5.24 -37.03 -3.61
C LYS A 244 6.36 -37.17 -4.62
N LEU A 245 7.52 -36.58 -4.33
CA LEU A 245 8.72 -36.72 -5.13
C LEU A 245 9.37 -38.09 -4.93
N GLN A 246 9.90 -38.67 -6.00
CA GLN A 246 10.61 -39.95 -5.96
C GLN A 246 12.08 -39.74 -5.61
N ASN A 247 12.70 -40.78 -5.05
CA ASN A 247 14.14 -40.77 -4.78
C ASN A 247 14.94 -40.52 -6.06
N GLY A 248 15.91 -39.61 -6.02
CA GLY A 248 16.73 -39.21 -7.16
C GLY A 248 16.12 -38.14 -8.06
N ALA A 249 14.88 -37.69 -7.80
CA ALA A 249 14.28 -36.57 -8.52
C ALA A 249 15.13 -35.29 -8.37
N LYS A 250 15.16 -34.46 -9.41
CA LYS A 250 15.92 -33.19 -9.42
C LYS A 250 14.98 -32.00 -9.42
N ILE A 251 15.20 -31.09 -8.49
CA ILE A 251 14.41 -29.87 -8.33
C ILE A 251 15.23 -28.70 -8.87
N PHE A 252 14.66 -27.96 -9.80
CA PHE A 252 15.24 -26.75 -10.38
C PHE A 252 14.37 -25.56 -9.98
N VAL A 253 14.95 -24.63 -9.24
CA VAL A 253 14.27 -23.42 -8.77
C VAL A 253 14.95 -22.21 -9.38
N ASN A 254 14.21 -21.44 -10.16
CA ASN A 254 14.67 -20.16 -10.67
C ASN A 254 13.96 -19.04 -9.94
N TYR A 255 14.69 -18.00 -9.54
CA TYR A 255 14.14 -16.86 -8.82
C TYR A 255 14.97 -15.60 -9.06
N VAL A 256 14.38 -14.45 -8.74
CA VAL A 256 15.04 -13.15 -8.80
C VAL A 256 15.40 -12.68 -7.38
N VAL A 257 16.63 -12.22 -7.20
CA VAL A 257 17.09 -11.51 -6.00
C VAL A 257 17.06 -10.02 -6.29
N THR A 258 16.21 -9.27 -5.60
CA THR A 258 15.94 -7.85 -5.87
C THR A 258 16.69 -6.92 -4.92
N ASN A 259 16.86 -5.67 -5.34
CA ASN A 259 17.29 -4.57 -4.47
C ASN A 259 16.10 -3.84 -3.78
N GLY A 260 14.87 -4.31 -3.97
CA GLY A 260 13.66 -3.78 -3.34
C GLY A 260 13.29 -2.40 -3.87
N GLU A 261 13.12 -1.43 -2.97
CA GLU A 261 12.65 -0.07 -3.30
C GLU A 261 13.60 0.71 -4.21
N LEU A 262 14.91 0.37 -4.20
CA LEU A 262 15.92 1.03 -5.02
C LEU A 262 15.69 0.85 -6.53
N GLY A 263 15.00 -0.22 -6.92
CA GLY A 263 14.69 -0.51 -8.32
C GLY A 263 13.53 0.31 -8.89
N ASN A 264 12.86 1.14 -8.09
CA ASN A 264 11.72 1.95 -8.54
C ASN A 264 12.14 3.22 -9.29
N GLY A 265 11.30 3.68 -10.22
CA GLY A 265 11.46 4.95 -10.93
C GLY A 265 12.37 4.92 -12.16
N VAL A 266 12.80 3.74 -12.61
CA VAL A 266 13.61 3.60 -13.84
C VAL A 266 12.70 3.67 -15.06
N GLN A 267 12.83 4.74 -15.84
CA GLN A 267 11.98 5.05 -16.99
C GLN A 267 12.80 5.45 -18.22
N GLY A 268 12.19 5.36 -19.39
CA GLY A 268 12.74 5.89 -20.65
C GLY A 268 13.38 4.81 -21.52
N SER A 269 12.92 4.71 -22.76
CA SER A 269 13.36 3.69 -23.73
C SER A 269 14.87 3.71 -24.01
N ALA A 270 15.50 4.88 -23.94
CA ALA A 270 16.95 5.02 -24.13
C ALA A 270 17.79 4.45 -22.98
N ASN A 271 17.20 4.32 -21.78
CA ASN A 271 17.91 3.81 -20.61
C ASN A 271 17.96 2.29 -20.60
N TYR A 272 17.02 1.59 -21.26
CA TYR A 272 16.97 0.13 -21.30
C TYR A 272 17.83 -0.40 -22.46
N ILE A 273 19.01 -0.93 -22.13
CA ILE A 273 19.91 -1.57 -23.09
C ILE A 273 19.63 -3.06 -23.11
N PHE A 274 19.31 -3.61 -24.28
CA PHE A 274 19.04 -5.03 -24.43
C PHE A 274 20.33 -5.86 -24.37
N VAL A 275 20.36 -6.86 -23.48
CA VAL A 275 21.47 -7.82 -23.30
C VAL A 275 21.00 -9.28 -23.30
N GLY A 276 19.69 -9.51 -23.53
CA GLY A 276 19.09 -10.83 -23.45
C GLY A 276 19.40 -11.75 -24.63
N SER A 277 18.99 -13.01 -24.50
CA SER A 277 19.08 -14.00 -25.57
C SER A 277 17.69 -14.30 -26.15
N VAL A 278 17.57 -14.17 -27.47
CA VAL A 278 16.36 -14.52 -28.23
C VAL A 278 16.72 -15.62 -29.19
N VAL A 279 15.83 -16.59 -29.32
CA VAL A 279 15.96 -17.74 -30.21
C VAL A 279 14.86 -17.69 -31.26
N ASP A 280 15.19 -17.99 -32.51
CA ASP A 280 14.22 -18.07 -33.58
C ASP A 280 13.47 -19.42 -33.61
N SER A 281 12.53 -19.56 -34.56
CA SER A 281 11.77 -20.80 -34.76
C SER A 281 12.63 -22.01 -35.16
N TYR A 282 13.88 -21.80 -35.56
CA TYR A 282 14.83 -22.85 -35.95
C TYR A 282 15.83 -23.20 -34.84
N GLY A 283 15.75 -22.54 -33.67
CA GLY A 283 16.65 -22.78 -32.54
C GLY A 283 17.95 -21.98 -32.59
N THR A 284 18.09 -21.03 -33.54
CA THR A 284 19.30 -20.19 -33.68
C THR A 284 19.15 -18.92 -32.84
N VAL A 285 20.24 -18.48 -32.20
CA VAL A 285 20.26 -17.24 -31.42
C VAL A 285 20.27 -16.03 -32.36
N VAL A 286 19.30 -15.14 -32.17
CA VAL A 286 19.19 -13.88 -32.91
C VAL A 286 20.21 -12.88 -32.38
N THR A 287 21.06 -12.34 -33.25
CA THR A 287 22.12 -11.38 -32.90
C THR A 287 21.72 -9.92 -33.15
N THR A 288 20.57 -9.67 -33.78
CA THR A 288 20.06 -8.32 -34.00
C THR A 288 19.60 -7.69 -32.69
N LEU A 289 19.99 -6.43 -32.45
CA LEU A 289 19.54 -5.69 -31.28
C LEU A 289 18.12 -5.15 -31.52
N PRO A 290 17.21 -5.27 -30.54
CA PRO A 290 15.87 -4.71 -30.66
C PRO A 290 15.88 -3.20 -30.41
N LEU A 291 14.88 -2.52 -30.97
CA LEU A 291 14.54 -1.15 -30.63
C LEU A 291 13.50 -1.15 -29.50
N VAL A 292 13.82 -0.53 -28.37
CA VAL A 292 12.84 -0.34 -27.28
C VAL A 292 11.89 0.78 -27.65
N THR A 293 10.61 0.45 -27.79
CA THR A 293 9.55 1.39 -28.22
C THR A 293 8.90 2.09 -27.04
N GLU A 294 8.74 1.40 -25.90
CA GLU A 294 8.07 1.92 -24.71
C GLU A 294 8.67 1.29 -23.46
N ALA A 295 8.95 2.11 -22.46
CA ALA A 295 9.46 1.67 -21.16
C ALA A 295 8.90 2.60 -20.06
N PRO A 296 7.72 2.29 -19.50
CA PRO A 296 7.15 3.03 -18.38
C PRO A 296 8.03 2.90 -17.14
N ALA A 297 7.81 3.77 -16.17
CA ALA A 297 8.55 3.74 -14.90
C ALA A 297 8.39 2.38 -14.21
N SER A 298 9.50 1.87 -13.67
CA SER A 298 9.50 0.66 -12.87
C SER A 298 8.87 0.91 -11.50
N GLU A 299 7.97 0.03 -11.06
CA GLU A 299 7.20 0.19 -9.82
C GLU A 299 7.01 -1.15 -9.10
N GLY A 300 6.63 -1.10 -7.82
CA GLY A 300 6.29 -2.29 -7.02
C GLY A 300 7.48 -2.94 -6.29
N GLY A 301 8.67 -2.35 -6.39
CA GLY A 301 9.82 -2.72 -5.56
C GLY A 301 9.56 -2.39 -4.09
N ALA A 302 9.67 -3.37 -3.21
CA ALA A 302 9.40 -3.21 -1.78
C ALA A 302 10.36 -4.06 -0.93
N ALA A 303 10.68 -3.58 0.27
CA ALA A 303 11.43 -4.36 1.24
C ALA A 303 10.61 -5.54 1.81
N ILE A 304 11.30 -6.47 2.46
CA ILE A 304 10.66 -7.57 3.18
C ILE A 304 9.71 -7.04 4.26
N GLU A 305 8.61 -7.75 4.52
CA GLU A 305 7.57 -7.31 5.46
C GLU A 305 8.14 -7.02 6.85
N SER A 306 7.78 -5.90 7.48
CA SER A 306 8.30 -5.53 8.81
C SER A 306 7.71 -6.37 9.96
N ILE A 307 8.46 -6.54 11.06
CA ILE A 307 8.02 -7.32 12.23
C ILE A 307 6.64 -6.87 12.77
N PRO A 308 6.36 -5.56 12.95
CA PRO A 308 5.04 -5.13 13.42
C PRO A 308 3.91 -5.50 12.46
N SER A 309 4.15 -5.42 11.14
CA SER A 309 3.17 -5.83 10.12
C SER A 309 2.88 -7.32 10.22
N VAL A 310 3.91 -8.17 10.31
CA VAL A 310 3.75 -9.63 10.43
C VAL A 310 2.90 -9.98 11.66
N LYS A 311 3.19 -9.39 12.84
CA LYS A 311 2.40 -9.64 14.06
C LYS A 311 0.92 -9.27 13.89
N PHE A 312 0.66 -8.13 13.25
CA PHE A 312 -0.70 -7.66 13.02
C PHE A 312 -1.44 -8.54 11.99
N ARG A 313 -0.84 -8.78 10.82
CA ARG A 313 -1.48 -9.51 9.72
C ARG A 313 -1.63 -11.00 10.02
N ALA A 314 -0.63 -11.64 10.64
CA ALA A 314 -0.68 -13.06 10.93
C ALA A 314 -1.84 -13.42 11.88
N THR A 315 -2.06 -12.61 12.93
CA THR A 315 -3.19 -12.82 13.86
C THR A 315 -4.55 -12.62 13.20
N LYS A 316 -4.68 -11.64 12.29
CA LYS A 316 -5.90 -11.39 11.53
C LYS A 316 -6.18 -12.46 10.48
N SER A 317 -5.16 -12.91 9.76
CA SER A 317 -5.25 -14.00 8.78
C SER A 317 -5.67 -15.32 9.44
N TYR A 318 -5.13 -15.61 10.63
CA TYR A 318 -5.56 -16.76 11.42
C TYR A 318 -7.02 -16.64 11.90
N ALA A 319 -7.43 -15.44 12.34
CA ALA A 319 -8.80 -15.19 12.77
C ALA A 319 -9.82 -15.34 11.65
N SER A 320 -9.50 -14.90 10.43
CA SER A 320 -10.40 -15.01 9.27
C SER A 320 -10.46 -16.43 8.70
N GLN A 321 -9.53 -17.32 9.07
CA GLN A 321 -9.42 -18.70 8.56
C GLN A 321 -9.41 -18.78 7.02
N LYS A 322 -8.86 -17.74 6.35
CA LYS A 322 -8.95 -17.57 4.89
C LYS A 322 -10.40 -17.67 4.38
N ARG A 323 -11.34 -17.03 5.07
CA ARG A 323 -12.76 -16.89 4.67
C ARG A 323 -13.22 -15.47 4.95
N ALA A 324 -14.10 -14.97 4.10
CA ALA A 324 -14.69 -13.65 4.27
C ALA A 324 -16.09 -13.79 4.90
N VAL A 325 -16.18 -13.57 6.21
CA VAL A 325 -17.46 -13.61 6.95
C VAL A 325 -17.78 -12.25 7.54
N VAL A 326 -16.80 -11.61 8.17
CA VAL A 326 -16.91 -10.30 8.80
C VAL A 326 -16.38 -9.22 7.86
N ALA A 327 -16.85 -7.98 7.99
CA ALA A 327 -16.38 -6.83 7.20
C ALA A 327 -14.85 -6.66 7.23
N SER A 328 -14.20 -6.93 8.37
CA SER A 328 -12.75 -6.88 8.52
C SER A 328 -11.99 -7.95 7.72
N ASP A 329 -12.64 -9.09 7.44
CA ASP A 329 -12.05 -10.17 6.66
C ASP A 329 -11.99 -9.76 5.19
N TYR A 330 -13.06 -9.14 4.68
CA TYR A 330 -13.09 -8.56 3.34
C TYR A 330 -12.05 -7.46 3.18
N ASP A 331 -11.88 -6.57 4.17
CA ASP A 331 -10.81 -5.55 4.15
C ASP A 331 -9.43 -6.18 4.03
N SER A 332 -9.12 -7.15 4.89
CA SER A 332 -7.82 -7.85 4.88
C SER A 332 -7.56 -8.56 3.54
N LEU A 333 -8.54 -9.32 3.05
CA LEU A 333 -8.42 -10.06 1.78
C LEU A 333 -8.30 -9.15 0.56
N VAL A 334 -9.01 -8.02 0.52
CA VAL A 334 -8.88 -7.06 -0.57
C VAL A 334 -7.48 -6.43 -0.57
N ARG A 335 -6.90 -6.12 0.60
CA ARG A 335 -5.52 -5.61 0.70
C ARG A 335 -4.48 -6.64 0.28
N ASP A 336 -4.74 -7.93 0.51
CA ASP A 336 -3.86 -9.01 0.04
C ASP A 336 -3.91 -9.15 -1.49
N ILE A 337 -5.10 -9.07 -2.09
CA ILE A 337 -5.31 -9.18 -3.55
C ILE A 337 -4.81 -7.93 -4.30
N TYR A 338 -5.04 -6.76 -3.73
CA TYR A 338 -4.68 -5.47 -4.32
C TYR A 338 -4.04 -4.56 -3.26
N PRO A 339 -2.70 -4.62 -3.11
CA PRO A 339 -1.98 -3.85 -2.09
C PRO A 339 -1.98 -2.32 -2.29
N ALA A 340 -2.21 -1.85 -3.51
CA ALA A 340 -2.16 -0.43 -3.89
C ALA A 340 -3.44 0.33 -3.50
N VAL A 341 -3.83 0.22 -2.24
CA VAL A 341 -5.06 0.78 -1.68
C VAL A 341 -4.74 1.67 -0.50
N ASP A 342 -5.28 2.88 -0.50
CA ASP A 342 -5.15 3.80 0.64
C ASP A 342 -6.01 3.32 1.80
N ASP A 343 -7.30 3.10 1.54
CA ASP A 343 -8.23 2.63 2.55
C ASP A 343 -9.42 1.88 1.92
N ILE A 344 -10.09 1.09 2.74
CA ILE A 344 -11.23 0.25 2.35
C ILE A 344 -12.32 0.38 3.38
N TYR A 345 -13.55 0.54 2.91
CA TYR A 345 -14.73 0.48 3.75
C TYR A 345 -15.66 -0.63 3.29
N VAL A 346 -15.94 -1.57 4.20
CA VAL A 346 -16.83 -2.71 3.97
C VAL A 346 -18.02 -2.62 4.89
N TYR A 347 -19.22 -2.76 4.33
CA TYR A 347 -20.47 -2.76 5.09
C TYR A 347 -21.51 -3.71 4.50
N GLY A 348 -22.42 -4.18 5.35
CA GLY A 348 -23.53 -5.03 4.93
C GLY A 348 -24.68 -4.21 4.33
N GLY A 349 -25.37 -4.79 3.36
CA GLY A 349 -26.55 -4.14 2.76
C GLY A 349 -27.74 -3.97 3.71
N ASP A 350 -27.70 -4.56 4.90
CA ASP A 350 -28.63 -4.31 6.00
C ASP A 350 -28.54 -2.89 6.58
N THR A 351 -27.40 -2.22 6.39
CA THR A 351 -27.18 -0.83 6.84
C THR A 351 -27.71 0.24 5.88
N LEU A 352 -28.06 -0.13 4.65
CA LEU A 352 -28.61 0.78 3.65
C LEU A 352 -30.09 1.09 3.92
N VAL A 353 -30.53 2.27 3.47
CA VAL A 353 -31.93 2.68 3.48
C VAL A 353 -32.37 2.91 2.03
N PRO A 354 -33.20 2.04 1.43
CA PRO A 354 -33.79 0.80 1.98
C PRO A 354 -32.79 -0.37 2.09
N PRO A 355 -32.98 -1.31 3.03
CA PRO A 355 -32.04 -2.41 3.26
C PRO A 355 -32.04 -3.43 2.12
N GLN A 356 -30.84 -3.87 1.72
CA GLN A 356 -30.61 -4.88 0.68
C GLN A 356 -29.86 -6.09 1.27
N TYR A 357 -30.61 -7.06 1.78
CA TYR A 357 -30.03 -8.27 2.37
C TYR A 357 -29.31 -9.16 1.33
N GLY A 358 -28.34 -9.94 1.79
CA GLY A 358 -27.58 -10.87 0.95
C GLY A 358 -26.50 -10.21 0.09
N ARG A 359 -26.19 -8.93 0.33
CA ARG A 359 -25.15 -8.17 -0.38
C ARG A 359 -24.16 -7.56 0.60
N VAL A 360 -22.89 -7.65 0.27
CA VAL A 360 -21.78 -6.94 0.94
C VAL A 360 -21.30 -5.85 0.02
N TYR A 361 -21.25 -4.63 0.54
CA TYR A 361 -20.78 -3.46 -0.18
C TYR A 361 -19.34 -3.17 0.20
N ILE A 362 -18.49 -3.01 -0.82
CA ILE A 362 -17.08 -2.68 -0.65
C ILE A 362 -16.80 -1.39 -1.40
N SER A 363 -16.31 -0.39 -0.66
CA SER A 363 -15.79 0.86 -1.20
C SER A 363 -14.28 0.87 -1.06
N VAL A 364 -13.56 1.05 -2.16
CA VAL A 364 -12.10 1.01 -2.21
C VAL A 364 -11.58 2.30 -2.81
N LYS A 365 -10.69 2.98 -2.08
CA LYS A 365 -9.93 4.14 -2.59
C LYS A 365 -8.50 3.69 -2.95
N PRO A 366 -8.15 3.57 -4.23
CA PRO A 366 -6.78 3.26 -4.63
C PRO A 366 -5.83 4.44 -4.35
N SER A 367 -4.54 4.19 -4.22
CA SER A 367 -3.55 5.25 -3.91
C SER A 367 -3.35 6.22 -5.06
N ASN A 368 -3.41 5.75 -6.31
CA ASN A 368 -3.08 6.55 -7.50
C ASN A 368 -4.29 7.14 -8.22
N SER A 369 -5.51 6.79 -7.83
CA SER A 369 -6.74 7.28 -8.48
C SER A 369 -7.87 7.52 -7.49
N GLU A 370 -8.90 8.27 -7.88
CA GLU A 370 -10.08 8.52 -7.04
C GLU A 370 -10.99 7.28 -6.96
N TYR A 371 -11.09 6.55 -8.07
CA TYR A 371 -11.97 5.38 -8.21
C TYR A 371 -11.22 4.22 -8.86
N LEU A 372 -11.73 2.99 -8.64
CA LEU A 372 -11.23 1.80 -9.32
C LEU A 372 -11.83 1.67 -10.73
N SER A 373 -11.02 1.20 -11.68
CA SER A 373 -11.52 0.82 -13.00
C SER A 373 -12.47 -0.39 -12.91
N ASN A 374 -13.45 -0.48 -13.82
CA ASN A 374 -14.37 -1.62 -13.85
C ASN A 374 -13.66 -2.96 -14.06
N ILE A 375 -12.53 -2.98 -14.79
CA ILE A 375 -11.72 -4.19 -14.97
C ILE A 375 -11.12 -4.63 -13.64
N THR A 376 -10.56 -3.68 -12.88
CA THR A 376 -9.97 -3.96 -11.56
C THR A 376 -11.04 -4.41 -10.55
N LYS A 377 -12.22 -3.78 -10.56
CA LYS A 377 -13.36 -4.20 -9.72
C LYS A 377 -13.75 -5.66 -10.02
N ASN A 378 -13.82 -6.04 -11.30
CA ASN A 378 -14.14 -7.42 -11.70
C ASN A 378 -13.04 -8.41 -11.32
N TYR A 379 -11.77 -8.03 -11.46
CA TYR A 379 -10.63 -8.84 -11.02
C TYR A 379 -10.70 -9.11 -9.51
N ILE A 380 -10.85 -8.07 -8.69
CA ILE A 380 -10.96 -8.24 -7.23
C ILE A 380 -12.20 -9.08 -6.88
N LYS A 381 -13.34 -8.86 -7.56
CA LYS A 381 -14.56 -9.67 -7.35
C LYS A 381 -14.32 -11.16 -7.64
N GLN A 382 -13.64 -11.50 -8.74
CA GLN A 382 -13.31 -12.89 -9.07
C GLN A 382 -12.34 -13.51 -8.08
N SER A 383 -11.34 -12.75 -7.63
CA SER A 383 -10.36 -13.20 -6.64
C SER A 383 -10.96 -13.40 -5.24
N LEU A 384 -12.04 -12.69 -4.90
CA LEU A 384 -12.78 -12.86 -3.63
C LEU A 384 -13.82 -13.99 -3.66
N ASP A 385 -14.24 -14.46 -4.84
CA ASP A 385 -15.30 -15.45 -4.99
C ASP A 385 -15.00 -16.79 -4.27
N PRO A 386 -13.77 -17.32 -4.24
CA PRO A 386 -13.44 -18.54 -3.48
C PRO A 386 -13.56 -18.37 -1.95
N TYR A 387 -13.46 -17.13 -1.46
CA TYR A 387 -13.39 -16.82 -0.03
C TYR A 387 -14.75 -16.43 0.57
N ARG A 388 -15.73 -16.03 -0.25
CA ARG A 388 -17.03 -15.56 0.23
C ARG A 388 -17.96 -16.71 0.65
N VAL A 389 -18.88 -16.39 1.55
CA VAL A 389 -20.02 -17.29 1.84
C VAL A 389 -20.92 -17.34 0.60
N ALA A 390 -21.28 -18.55 0.16
CA ALA A 390 -21.99 -18.78 -1.11
C ALA A 390 -23.31 -17.97 -1.27
N SER A 391 -23.98 -17.64 -0.16
CA SER A 391 -25.25 -16.89 -0.14
C SER A 391 -25.11 -15.37 -0.25
N LEU A 392 -23.90 -14.82 -0.15
CA LEU A 392 -23.64 -13.37 -0.19
C LEU A 392 -23.08 -12.96 -1.55
N ASP A 393 -23.63 -11.92 -2.17
CA ASP A 393 -23.03 -11.28 -3.35
C ASP A 393 -22.18 -10.08 -2.94
N ILE A 394 -21.11 -9.82 -3.68
CA ILE A 394 -20.18 -8.69 -3.44
C ILE A 394 -20.48 -7.61 -4.47
N VAL A 395 -20.73 -6.39 -4.00
CA VAL A 395 -21.01 -5.22 -4.83
C VAL A 395 -19.99 -4.13 -4.51
N PHE A 396 -19.32 -3.62 -5.54
CA PHE A 396 -18.41 -2.49 -5.39
C PHE A 396 -19.17 -1.17 -5.59
N VAL A 397 -18.94 -0.22 -4.70
CA VAL A 397 -19.47 1.16 -4.77
C VAL A 397 -18.29 2.11 -4.79
N ASP A 398 -18.40 3.17 -5.59
CA ASP A 398 -17.36 4.19 -5.64
C ASP A 398 -17.37 5.04 -4.36
N PRO A 399 -16.19 5.31 -3.76
CA PRO A 399 -16.11 6.13 -2.56
C PRO A 399 -16.57 7.56 -2.83
N GLN A 400 -17.30 8.14 -1.89
CA GLN A 400 -17.53 9.57 -1.86
C GLN A 400 -16.35 10.25 -1.17
N ILE A 401 -15.68 11.20 -1.84
CA ILE A 401 -14.48 11.85 -1.30
C ILE A 401 -14.82 13.28 -0.84
N LEU A 402 -14.53 13.56 0.44
CA LEU A 402 -14.51 14.90 1.02
C LEU A 402 -13.04 15.37 1.12
N TYR A 403 -12.68 16.36 0.32
CA TYR A 403 -11.35 16.97 0.41
C TYR A 403 -11.34 18.03 1.49
N ILE A 404 -10.28 18.05 2.28
CA ILE A 404 -10.03 19.09 3.28
C ILE A 404 -8.79 19.84 2.83
N GLU A 405 -8.93 21.15 2.72
CA GLU A 405 -7.90 22.08 2.30
C GLU A 405 -7.55 23.00 3.46
N LEU A 406 -6.28 23.37 3.52
CA LEU A 406 -5.72 24.25 4.53
C LEU A 406 -5.46 25.61 3.90
N VAL A 407 -5.90 26.67 4.58
CA VAL A 407 -5.45 28.03 4.31
C VAL A 407 -4.66 28.47 5.53
N SER A 408 -3.32 28.42 5.44
CA SER A 408 -2.44 28.69 6.57
C SER A 408 -1.45 29.80 6.24
N MET A 409 -1.37 30.78 7.14
CA MET A 409 -0.33 31.79 7.15
C MET A 409 0.62 31.52 8.33
N VAL A 410 1.85 31.14 8.01
CA VAL A 410 2.89 30.77 8.98
C VAL A 410 3.83 31.94 9.19
N TYR A 411 4.09 32.26 10.45
CA TYR A 411 5.02 33.30 10.87
C TYR A 411 6.23 32.65 11.51
N TYR A 412 7.42 33.05 11.08
CA TYR A 412 8.67 32.49 11.57
C TYR A 412 9.72 33.56 11.89
N ASN A 413 10.66 33.21 12.75
CA ASN A 413 11.77 34.06 13.14
C ASN A 413 13.04 33.75 12.33
N ASN A 414 13.45 34.69 11.49
CA ASN A 414 14.61 34.60 10.61
C ASN A 414 15.97 34.54 11.35
N PHE A 415 16.03 34.88 12.64
CA PHE A 415 17.26 34.73 13.43
C PHE A 415 17.48 33.31 13.96
N ARG A 416 16.41 32.49 14.02
CA ARG A 416 16.47 31.11 14.53
C ARG A 416 16.69 30.07 13.45
N THR A 417 16.56 30.45 12.17
CA THR A 417 16.71 29.55 11.04
C THR A 417 17.45 30.22 9.90
N LEU A 418 18.17 29.40 9.12
CA LEU A 418 18.82 29.84 7.87
C LEU A 418 17.95 29.55 6.64
N LYS A 419 16.75 28.99 6.85
CA LYS A 419 15.81 28.62 5.79
C LYS A 419 15.06 29.87 5.29
N ASP A 420 14.83 29.93 3.98
CA ASP A 420 13.98 30.95 3.35
C ASP A 420 12.49 30.59 3.44
N ASN A 421 11.61 31.52 3.05
CA ASN A 421 10.16 31.30 3.10
C ASN A 421 9.74 30.04 2.35
N ALA A 422 10.36 29.77 1.19
CA ALA A 422 10.03 28.62 0.36
C ALA A 422 10.42 27.29 1.03
N ALA A 423 11.61 27.23 1.64
CA ALA A 423 12.07 26.05 2.37
C ALA A 423 11.20 25.78 3.62
N ILE A 424 10.72 26.82 4.31
CA ILE A 424 9.80 26.65 5.45
C ILE A 424 8.45 26.11 4.97
N VAL A 425 7.88 26.67 3.90
CA VAL A 425 6.65 26.14 3.31
C VAL A 425 6.83 24.67 2.89
N SER A 426 7.98 24.31 2.31
CA SER A 426 8.29 22.92 1.95
C SER A 426 8.36 22.01 3.18
N SER A 427 9.01 22.44 4.25
CA SER A 427 9.11 21.70 5.53
C SER A 427 7.73 21.46 6.16
N VAL A 428 6.87 22.48 6.13
CA VAL A 428 5.49 22.38 6.60
C VAL A 428 4.70 21.39 5.74
N LYS A 429 4.80 21.47 4.41
CA LYS A 429 4.13 20.54 3.49
C LYS A 429 4.58 19.09 3.72
N GLU A 430 5.87 18.84 3.85
CA GLU A 430 6.42 17.51 4.11
C GLU A 430 5.95 16.93 5.46
N THR A 431 5.90 17.78 6.50
CA THR A 431 5.38 17.37 7.82
C THR A 431 3.89 17.03 7.74
N LEU A 432 3.11 17.80 6.98
CA LEU A 432 1.70 17.52 6.75
C LEU A 432 1.48 16.25 5.91
N GLU A 433 2.34 15.97 4.93
CA GLU A 433 2.26 14.73 4.14
C GLU A 433 2.60 13.51 5.01
N THR A 434 3.58 13.64 5.89
CA THR A 434 3.91 12.62 6.90
C THR A 434 2.72 12.42 7.87
N TYR A 435 2.07 13.50 8.28
CA TYR A 435 0.88 13.43 9.11
C TYR A 435 -0.30 12.76 8.40
N LYS A 436 -0.50 13.03 7.10
CA LYS A 436 -1.52 12.40 6.25
C LYS A 436 -1.31 10.89 6.10
N SER A 437 -0.05 10.46 5.98
CA SER A 437 0.33 9.06 5.80
C SER A 437 0.44 8.28 7.12
N ALA A 438 0.43 8.97 8.27
CA ALA A 438 0.42 8.32 9.57
C ALA A 438 -0.90 7.54 9.81
N SER A 439 -0.79 6.33 10.35
CA SER A 439 -1.91 5.44 10.70
C SER A 439 -2.89 5.99 11.75
N SER A 440 -2.66 7.21 12.26
CA SER A 440 -3.49 7.86 13.27
C SER A 440 -4.77 8.49 12.70
N ILE A 441 -4.86 8.69 11.39
CA ILE A 441 -6.05 9.21 10.71
C ILE A 441 -6.72 8.04 9.98
N SER A 442 -7.84 7.56 10.51
CA SER A 442 -8.75 6.69 9.75
C SER A 442 -9.22 7.50 8.54
N LYS A 443 -9.03 7.00 7.32
CA LYS A 443 -9.37 7.80 6.13
C LYS A 443 -10.86 7.68 5.79
N PHE A 444 -11.43 6.48 5.91
CA PHE A 444 -12.89 6.29 5.99
C PHE A 444 -13.41 6.49 7.41
N GLY A 445 -14.50 7.26 7.57
CA GLY A 445 -15.15 7.48 8.87
C GLY A 445 -14.27 8.16 9.92
N GLY A 446 -13.22 8.84 9.47
CA GLY A 446 -12.26 9.54 10.31
C GLY A 446 -12.73 10.90 10.80
N SER A 447 -11.85 11.50 11.60
CA SER A 447 -11.99 12.88 12.07
C SER A 447 -10.66 13.58 11.97
N ILE A 448 -10.64 14.75 11.33
CA ILE A 448 -9.51 15.67 11.41
C ILE A 448 -9.74 16.61 12.57
N LYS A 449 -8.78 16.59 13.50
CA LYS A 449 -8.75 17.51 14.65
C LYS A 449 -7.89 18.71 14.30
N TYR A 450 -8.48 19.89 14.33
CA TYR A 450 -7.81 21.15 14.00
C TYR A 450 -6.55 21.36 14.85
N SER A 451 -6.65 21.11 16.16
CA SER A 451 -5.52 21.24 17.10
C SER A 451 -4.31 20.38 16.75
N LYS A 452 -4.51 19.20 16.16
CA LYS A 452 -3.42 18.31 15.76
C LYS A 452 -2.72 18.79 14.49
N ILE A 453 -3.46 19.37 13.55
CA ILE A 453 -2.89 20.00 12.35
C ILE A 453 -2.05 21.22 12.74
N VAL A 454 -2.61 22.10 13.57
CA VAL A 454 -1.89 23.29 14.08
C VAL A 454 -0.61 22.87 14.81
N GLY A 455 -0.71 21.88 15.70
CA GLY A 455 0.46 21.35 16.40
C GLY A 455 1.50 20.70 15.47
N ALA A 456 1.08 20.06 14.38
CA ALA A 456 1.98 19.52 13.36
C ALA A 456 2.68 20.62 12.56
N ILE A 457 1.99 21.73 12.25
CA ILE A 457 2.58 22.90 11.59
C ILE A 457 3.63 23.54 12.51
N ASP A 458 3.32 23.75 13.79
CA ASP A 458 4.26 24.35 14.75
C ASP A 458 5.48 23.46 15.01
N ALA A 459 5.31 22.13 15.00
CA ALA A 459 6.41 21.18 15.18
C ALA A 459 7.30 21.00 13.94
N SER A 460 6.91 21.54 12.77
CA SER A 460 7.65 21.36 11.53
C SER A 460 9.01 22.07 11.50
N ASP A 461 9.14 23.18 12.24
CA ASP A 461 10.40 23.90 12.40
C ASP A 461 10.40 24.73 13.70
N GLU A 462 11.49 24.68 14.45
CA GLU A 462 11.62 25.40 15.73
C GLU A 462 11.56 26.93 15.58
N ALA A 463 11.79 27.47 14.38
CA ALA A 463 11.72 28.89 14.10
C ALA A 463 10.30 29.41 13.90
N ILE A 464 9.29 28.53 13.78
CA ILE A 464 7.89 28.94 13.67
C ILE A 464 7.43 29.50 15.03
N THR A 465 6.91 30.72 15.01
CA THR A 465 6.47 31.44 16.21
C THR A 465 4.95 31.46 16.33
N ARG A 466 4.25 31.54 15.19
CA ARG A 466 2.80 31.59 15.13
C ARG A 466 2.30 31.03 13.82
N ASN A 467 1.15 30.36 13.85
CA ASN A 467 0.38 30.04 12.65
C ASN A 467 -1.02 30.68 12.74
N ASN A 468 -1.62 30.93 11.58
CA ASN A 468 -3.03 31.27 11.46
C ASN A 468 -3.63 30.40 10.37
N THR A 469 -4.33 29.34 10.77
CA THR A 469 -4.81 28.31 9.87
C THR A 469 -6.34 28.28 9.89
N ASN A 470 -6.96 28.14 8.72
CA ASN A 470 -8.38 27.85 8.56
C ASN A 470 -8.55 26.61 7.70
N LEU A 471 -9.56 25.78 8.01
CA LEU A 471 -9.92 24.62 7.22
C LEU A 471 -11.03 24.97 6.22
N ARG A 472 -10.96 24.41 5.03
CA ARG A 472 -11.99 24.48 4.00
C ARG A 472 -12.33 23.08 3.53
N MET A 473 -13.61 22.80 3.32
CA MET A 473 -14.06 21.55 2.73
C MET A 473 -14.25 21.74 1.24
N ARG A 474 -13.90 20.73 0.44
CA ARG A 474 -14.13 20.70 -1.00
C ARG A 474 -14.77 19.36 -1.41
N ARG A 475 -15.83 19.45 -2.21
CA ARG A 475 -16.48 18.34 -2.90
C ARG A 475 -16.34 18.52 -4.40
N ASN A 476 -16.00 17.43 -5.09
CA ASN A 476 -15.95 17.38 -6.55
C ASN A 476 -17.22 16.74 -7.08
N ILE A 477 -17.80 17.32 -8.12
CA ILE A 477 -19.02 16.83 -8.76
C ILE A 477 -18.72 16.62 -10.22
N GLU A 478 -19.05 15.44 -10.72
CA GLU A 478 -19.06 15.16 -12.15
C GLU A 478 -20.42 15.55 -12.73
N VAL A 479 -20.44 16.61 -13.55
CA VAL A 479 -21.66 17.06 -14.19
C VAL A 479 -21.89 16.33 -15.50
N ARG A 480 -23.14 15.92 -15.72
CA ARG A 480 -23.57 15.37 -17.00
C ARG A 480 -23.71 16.51 -18.02
N LEU A 481 -22.75 16.61 -18.93
CA LEU A 481 -22.72 17.65 -19.95
C LEU A 481 -23.91 17.52 -20.92
N ASN A 482 -24.47 18.66 -21.31
CA ASN A 482 -25.55 18.83 -22.30
C ASN A 482 -26.84 18.04 -22.02
N SER A 483 -27.06 17.63 -20.77
CA SER A 483 -28.30 16.98 -20.32
C SER A 483 -28.80 17.66 -19.05
N PRO A 484 -30.12 17.91 -18.92
CA PRO A 484 -30.68 18.35 -17.66
C PRO A 484 -30.51 17.26 -16.61
N ALA A 485 -30.02 17.64 -15.43
CA ALA A 485 -29.86 16.76 -14.28
C ALA A 485 -29.93 17.56 -12.97
N THR A 486 -30.39 16.90 -11.91
CA THR A 486 -30.39 17.42 -10.54
C THR A 486 -29.13 16.95 -9.82
N TYR A 487 -28.55 17.81 -8.98
CA TYR A 487 -27.34 17.49 -8.23
C TYR A 487 -27.55 17.78 -6.75
N GLU A 488 -27.11 16.84 -5.92
CA GLU A 488 -27.17 16.93 -4.47
C GLU A 488 -25.76 16.76 -3.93
N ILE A 489 -25.35 17.67 -3.05
CA ILE A 489 -23.98 17.74 -2.52
C ILE A 489 -24.08 17.78 -1.01
N CYS A 490 -23.70 16.69 -0.36
CA CYS A 490 -23.70 16.59 1.10
C CYS A 490 -22.26 16.72 1.61
N PHE A 491 -22.01 17.76 2.41
CA PHE A 491 -20.75 17.94 3.14
C PHE A 491 -20.72 17.17 4.46
N GLU A 492 -21.88 16.70 4.94
CA GLU A 492 -22.05 15.93 6.20
C GLU A 492 -21.55 16.67 7.45
N ASN A 493 -21.27 17.97 7.31
CA ASN A 493 -20.80 18.84 8.35
C ASN A 493 -21.52 20.18 8.21
N PRO A 494 -21.90 20.79 9.32
CA PRO A 494 -22.57 22.07 9.27
C PRO A 494 -21.65 23.15 8.72
N LEU A 495 -22.24 24.07 7.97
CA LEU A 495 -21.54 25.17 7.32
C LEU A 495 -21.60 26.42 8.20
N LYS A 496 -20.52 27.21 8.17
CA LYS A 496 -20.47 28.48 8.90
C LYS A 496 -21.52 29.43 8.33
N LEU A 497 -22.24 30.14 9.20
CA LEU A 497 -23.14 31.21 8.76
C LEU A 497 -22.42 32.55 8.98
N ASP A 498 -22.01 33.19 7.90
CA ASP A 498 -21.45 34.55 7.89
C ASP A 498 -22.45 35.49 7.20
N CYS A 499 -22.72 36.65 7.80
CA CYS A 499 -23.66 37.62 7.26
C CYS A 499 -23.09 38.46 6.10
N ASN A 500 -21.76 38.50 5.96
CA ASN A 500 -21.08 39.41 5.06
C ASN A 500 -20.29 38.71 3.94
N ASN A 501 -19.87 37.46 4.16
CA ASN A 501 -19.03 36.72 3.21
C ASN A 501 -19.73 35.43 2.77
N ALA A 502 -19.60 35.11 1.49
CA ALA A 502 -20.06 33.83 0.95
C ALA A 502 -19.23 32.68 1.54
N VAL A 503 -19.92 31.68 2.08
CA VAL A 503 -19.34 30.49 2.70
C VAL A 503 -19.14 29.38 1.69
N VAL A 504 -20.00 29.32 0.67
CA VAL A 504 -19.94 28.33 -0.41
C VAL A 504 -19.50 28.98 -1.70
N ASN A 505 -18.52 28.39 -2.39
CA ASN A 505 -18.00 28.88 -3.67
C ASN A 505 -17.74 27.73 -4.65
N SER A 506 -17.98 27.95 -5.94
CA SER A 506 -17.68 26.99 -7.00
C SER A 506 -16.53 27.41 -7.92
N THR A 507 -15.97 26.45 -8.66
CA THR A 507 -15.21 26.72 -9.88
C THR A 507 -16.14 27.14 -11.04
N GLY A 508 -15.53 27.69 -12.10
CA GLY A 508 -16.27 28.20 -13.25
C GLY A 508 -16.83 27.10 -14.16
N PHE A 509 -18.00 27.35 -14.75
CA PHE A 509 -18.70 26.49 -15.70
C PHE A 509 -19.51 27.32 -16.69
N THR A 510 -19.89 26.74 -17.81
CA THR A 510 -20.80 27.37 -18.78
C THR A 510 -22.15 26.68 -18.75
N LEU A 511 -23.22 27.47 -18.89
CA LEU A 511 -24.60 26.97 -18.88
C LEU A 511 -25.22 27.07 -20.27
N THR A 512 -26.10 26.13 -20.58
CA THR A 512 -27.04 26.26 -21.69
C THR A 512 -28.34 26.84 -21.17
N ILE A 513 -28.66 28.08 -21.55
CA ILE A 513 -29.90 28.76 -21.15
C ILE A 513 -30.80 28.81 -22.39
N ASN A 514 -32.00 28.26 -22.30
CA ASN A 514 -32.97 28.22 -23.42
C ASN A 514 -32.45 27.58 -24.72
N GLY A 515 -31.58 26.57 -24.62
CA GLY A 515 -31.02 25.85 -25.78
C GLY A 515 -29.86 26.55 -26.49
N VAL A 516 -29.38 27.69 -25.96
CA VAL A 516 -28.18 28.39 -26.44
C VAL A 516 -27.08 28.30 -25.39
N THR A 517 -25.90 27.82 -25.76
CA THR A 517 -24.73 27.79 -24.88
C THR A 517 -24.22 29.20 -24.64
N SER A 518 -24.17 29.62 -23.38
CA SER A 518 -23.58 30.92 -23.02
C SER A 518 -22.05 30.87 -23.26
N PRO A 519 -21.46 31.86 -23.93
CA PRO A 519 -20.00 31.97 -24.08
C PRO A 519 -19.31 32.45 -22.79
N ILE A 520 -20.08 32.78 -21.75
CA ILE A 520 -19.60 33.36 -20.49
C ILE A 520 -19.39 32.24 -19.46
N ILE A 521 -18.30 32.36 -18.69
CA ILE A 521 -18.00 31.46 -17.57
C ILE A 521 -18.75 31.96 -16.33
N HIS A 522 -19.68 31.16 -15.85
CA HIS A 522 -20.47 31.36 -14.66
C HIS A 522 -19.81 30.67 -13.46
N TYR A 523 -20.01 31.24 -12.28
CA TYR A 523 -19.63 30.70 -10.97
C TYR A 523 -20.87 30.71 -10.07
N PHE A 524 -20.90 29.93 -9.00
CA PHE A 524 -21.97 30.03 -8.00
C PHE A 524 -21.44 30.32 -6.60
N LYS A 525 -22.23 31.09 -5.84
CA LYS A 525 -22.00 31.50 -4.45
C LYS A 525 -23.30 31.46 -3.66
N ASP A 526 -23.20 31.30 -2.34
CA ASP A 526 -24.36 31.42 -1.46
C ASP A 526 -24.70 32.88 -1.16
N ASP A 527 -25.99 33.14 -0.93
CA ASP A 527 -26.54 34.46 -0.58
C ASP A 527 -26.57 34.72 0.92
N THR A 528 -25.96 33.85 1.73
CA THR A 528 -25.93 33.85 3.21
C THR A 528 -27.31 33.65 3.89
N LYS A 529 -28.36 33.41 3.10
CA LYS A 529 -29.77 33.31 3.54
C LYS A 529 -30.44 32.01 3.07
N GLY A 530 -29.67 31.07 2.53
CA GLY A 530 -30.12 29.73 2.12
C GLY A 530 -30.35 29.57 0.62
N GLY A 531 -30.08 30.59 -0.19
CA GLY A 531 -30.11 30.54 -1.64
C GLY A 531 -28.71 30.49 -2.26
N ILE A 532 -28.58 29.82 -3.40
CA ILE A 532 -27.41 29.90 -4.27
C ILE A 532 -27.75 30.74 -5.49
N TYR A 533 -26.84 31.66 -5.84
CA TYR A 533 -26.91 32.44 -7.06
C TYR A 533 -25.69 32.20 -7.95
N THR A 534 -25.89 32.35 -9.26
CA THR A 534 -24.79 32.37 -10.24
C THR A 534 -24.36 33.78 -10.55
N TYR A 535 -23.06 33.95 -10.79
CA TYR A 535 -22.47 35.22 -11.18
C TYR A 535 -21.34 35.02 -12.20
N HIS A 536 -21.04 36.04 -12.98
CA HIS A 536 -19.86 36.12 -13.83
C HIS A 536 -19.07 37.40 -13.54
N TYR A 537 -17.83 37.44 -14.03
CA TYR A 537 -16.98 38.63 -13.99
C TYR A 537 -17.11 39.40 -15.31
N ASP A 538 -17.31 40.71 -15.23
CA ASP A 538 -17.27 41.61 -16.41
C ASP A 538 -15.81 41.91 -16.84
N GLU A 539 -15.62 42.59 -17.99
CA GLU A 539 -14.30 42.97 -18.51
C GLU A 539 -13.48 43.86 -17.53
N GLU A 540 -14.16 44.54 -16.60
CA GLU A 540 -13.56 45.35 -15.53
C GLU A 540 -13.34 44.59 -14.21
N GLY A 541 -13.74 43.31 -14.14
CA GLY A 541 -13.56 42.44 -12.96
C GLY A 541 -14.63 42.58 -11.88
N GLU A 542 -15.72 43.31 -12.14
CA GLU A 542 -16.87 43.40 -11.23
C GLU A 542 -17.80 42.17 -11.34
N ILE A 543 -18.49 41.85 -10.24
CA ILE A 543 -19.39 40.69 -10.12
C ILE A 543 -20.79 41.05 -10.61
N ILE A 544 -21.24 40.43 -11.71
CA ILE A 544 -22.62 40.55 -12.21
C ILE A 544 -23.40 39.28 -11.85
N ILE A 545 -24.56 39.44 -11.21
CA ILE A 545 -25.42 38.32 -10.77
C ILE A 545 -26.40 37.96 -11.89
N ASP A 546 -26.33 36.74 -12.40
CA ASP A 546 -27.17 36.26 -13.52
C ASP A 546 -28.48 35.63 -13.05
N ASN A 547 -28.40 34.67 -12.13
CA ASN A 547 -29.57 33.95 -11.61
C ASN A 547 -29.49 33.90 -10.09
N LYS A 548 -30.49 34.49 -9.42
CA LYS A 548 -30.59 34.57 -7.96
C LYS A 548 -31.18 33.31 -7.30
N LEU A 549 -31.67 32.35 -8.08
CA LEU A 549 -32.42 31.16 -7.62
C LEU A 549 -31.87 29.89 -8.28
N PHE A 550 -30.55 29.70 -8.26
CA PHE A 550 -29.89 28.56 -8.91
C PHE A 550 -29.96 27.27 -8.08
N GLY A 551 -30.05 27.39 -6.76
CA GLY A 551 -30.16 26.27 -5.83
C GLY A 551 -30.42 26.72 -4.39
N THR A 552 -30.45 25.76 -3.48
CA THR A 552 -30.67 25.96 -2.05
C THR A 552 -29.55 25.34 -1.23
N VAL A 553 -29.25 25.94 -0.08
CA VAL A 553 -28.26 25.44 0.89
C VAL A 553 -28.93 25.29 2.24
N ASP A 554 -28.81 24.10 2.83
CA ASP A 554 -29.07 23.87 4.24
C ASP A 554 -27.73 23.95 5.01
N TYR A 555 -27.58 24.99 5.84
CA TYR A 555 -26.36 25.22 6.60
C TYR A 555 -26.21 24.28 7.80
N ASP A 556 -27.30 23.70 8.31
CA ASP A 556 -27.26 22.83 9.48
C ASP A 556 -26.90 21.39 9.11
N THR A 557 -27.43 20.87 8.00
CA THR A 557 -27.03 19.56 7.46
C THR A 557 -25.80 19.64 6.56
N GLY A 558 -25.51 20.82 5.99
CA GLY A 558 -24.44 21.00 5.03
C GLY A 558 -24.77 20.41 3.66
N GLU A 559 -26.05 20.46 3.29
CA GLU A 559 -26.57 19.93 2.03
C GLU A 559 -26.81 21.06 1.04
N ILE A 560 -26.42 20.82 -0.22
CA ILE A 560 -26.64 21.74 -1.32
C ILE A 560 -27.42 21.03 -2.41
N GLU A 561 -28.54 21.62 -2.79
CA GLU A 561 -29.42 21.12 -3.83
C GLU A 561 -29.39 22.06 -5.04
N LEU A 562 -29.00 21.53 -6.20
CA LEU A 562 -28.98 22.24 -7.48
C LEU A 562 -30.01 21.63 -8.42
N GLY A 563 -30.88 22.47 -9.00
CA GLY A 563 -31.86 22.06 -10.02
C GLY A 563 -33.14 21.41 -9.47
N TYR A 564 -33.35 21.40 -8.16
CA TYR A 564 -34.57 20.86 -7.52
C TYR A 564 -35.78 21.82 -7.58
N LEU A 565 -35.56 23.08 -7.97
CA LEU A 565 -36.62 24.08 -8.12
C LEU A 565 -37.42 23.83 -9.41
N LYS A 566 -38.74 23.63 -9.28
CA LYS A 566 -39.64 23.36 -10.42
C LYS A 566 -39.52 24.45 -11.50
N GLY A 567 -39.12 24.05 -12.70
CA GLY A 567 -38.98 24.94 -13.87
C GLY A 567 -37.56 25.46 -14.13
N GLN A 568 -36.55 24.99 -13.40
CA GLN A 568 -35.14 25.34 -13.61
C GLN A 568 -34.27 24.09 -13.81
N ASP A 569 -34.47 23.41 -14.94
CA ASP A 569 -33.60 22.30 -15.32
C ASP A 569 -32.20 22.83 -15.68
N ILE A 570 -31.19 22.49 -14.86
CA ILE A 570 -29.82 22.95 -15.06
C ILE A 570 -29.14 22.08 -16.11
N THR A 571 -28.68 22.71 -17.20
CA THR A 571 -27.88 22.04 -18.23
C THR A 571 -26.49 22.67 -18.31
N PHE A 572 -25.48 21.93 -17.88
CA PHE A 572 -24.08 22.33 -17.98
C PHE A 572 -23.56 22.05 -19.40
N ALA A 573 -22.95 23.04 -20.05
CA ALA A 573 -22.41 22.88 -21.40
C ALA A 573 -20.94 22.44 -21.37
N THR A 574 -20.09 23.19 -20.66
CA THR A 574 -18.68 22.89 -20.42
C THR A 574 -18.25 23.32 -19.01
N THR A 575 -17.18 22.73 -18.50
CA THR A 575 -16.55 23.10 -17.22
C THR A 575 -15.15 23.65 -17.46
N VAL A 576 -14.67 24.53 -16.58
CA VAL A 576 -13.28 25.02 -16.63
C VAL A 576 -12.29 23.91 -16.27
N GLU A 577 -12.67 23.04 -15.35
CA GLU A 577 -11.89 21.84 -15.01
C GLU A 577 -12.14 20.74 -16.05
N LYS A 578 -11.10 19.94 -16.33
CA LYS A 578 -11.19 18.84 -17.31
C LYS A 578 -12.24 17.81 -16.87
N ASN A 579 -12.81 17.08 -17.84
CA ASN A 579 -13.75 15.97 -17.64
C ASN A 579 -15.12 16.31 -17.04
N GLY A 580 -15.60 17.56 -17.12
CA GLY A 580 -16.93 17.88 -16.59
C GLY A 580 -16.95 18.00 -15.07
N LEU A 581 -15.83 18.34 -14.43
CA LEU A 581 -15.74 18.48 -12.98
C LEU A 581 -16.10 19.91 -12.53
N ILE A 582 -16.87 20.00 -11.45
CA ILE A 582 -17.08 21.25 -10.71
C ILE A 582 -16.61 21.03 -9.28
N LYS A 583 -15.70 21.88 -8.81
CA LYS A 583 -15.23 21.88 -7.42
C LYS A 583 -16.07 22.86 -6.63
N VAL A 584 -16.68 22.37 -5.56
CA VAL A 584 -17.50 23.15 -4.63
C VAL A 584 -16.78 23.20 -3.31
N THR A 585 -16.50 24.40 -2.83
CA THR A 585 -15.79 24.65 -1.58
C THR A 585 -16.72 25.27 -0.57
N ALA A 586 -16.60 24.87 0.70
CA ALA A 586 -17.43 25.36 1.79
C ALA A 586 -16.60 25.51 3.08
N ILE A 587 -16.92 26.51 3.90
CA ILE A 587 -16.26 26.71 5.20
C ILE A 587 -17.09 26.02 6.30
N PRO A 588 -16.52 25.06 7.05
CA PRO A 588 -17.24 24.39 8.13
C PRO A 588 -17.51 25.36 9.29
N ARG A 589 -18.61 25.12 10.02
CA ARG A 589 -18.95 25.84 11.25
C ARG A 589 -18.03 25.45 12.40
N ASP A 590 -17.78 24.15 12.51
CA ASP A 590 -16.91 23.57 13.53
C ASP A 590 -15.48 23.48 13.02
N ASN A 591 -14.51 23.66 13.92
CA ASN A 591 -13.09 23.58 13.57
C ASN A 591 -12.65 22.14 13.28
N ASP A 592 -13.25 21.16 13.96
CA ASP A 592 -12.98 19.75 13.73
C ASP A 592 -13.95 19.24 12.65
N ILE A 593 -13.43 18.51 11.66
CA ILE A 593 -14.22 17.96 10.57
C ILE A 593 -14.33 16.45 10.76
N THR A 594 -15.54 15.93 10.78
CA THR A 594 -15.82 14.49 10.93
C THR A 594 -16.54 13.97 9.70
N VAL A 595 -16.26 12.74 9.29
CA VAL A 595 -17.01 12.09 8.20
C VAL A 595 -17.71 10.84 8.70
N ILE A 596 -18.88 10.58 8.13
CA ILE A 596 -19.55 9.29 8.28
C ILE A 596 -18.73 8.19 7.60
N ARG A 597 -18.96 6.94 8.01
CA ARG A 597 -18.11 5.80 7.61
C ARG A 597 -18.07 5.53 6.09
N SER A 598 -19.09 5.97 5.34
CA SER A 598 -19.17 5.81 3.88
C SER A 598 -18.41 6.87 3.08
N VAL A 599 -17.98 7.96 3.72
CA VAL A 599 -17.26 9.07 3.07
C VAL A 599 -15.77 8.94 3.39
N TYR A 600 -14.95 9.00 2.34
CA TYR A 600 -13.51 9.07 2.41
C TYR A 600 -13.07 10.52 2.64
N MET A 601 -12.30 10.75 3.68
CA MET A 601 -11.71 12.04 3.97
C MET A 601 -10.29 12.09 3.39
N ASP A 602 -10.01 13.08 2.54
CA ASP A 602 -8.68 13.30 1.99
C ASP A 602 -8.15 14.69 2.39
N LEU A 603 -7.02 14.72 3.08
CA LEU A 603 -6.31 15.98 3.33
C LEU A 603 -5.49 16.33 2.07
N ASP A 604 -5.93 17.32 1.31
CA ASP A 604 -5.30 17.71 0.06
C ASP A 604 -4.32 18.86 0.28
N ILE A 605 -3.05 18.51 0.47
CA ILE A 605 -1.95 19.46 0.72
C ILE A 605 -1.52 20.16 -0.58
N ALA A 606 -1.76 19.55 -1.75
CA ALA A 606 -1.38 20.11 -3.04
C ALA A 606 -2.24 21.32 -3.42
N SER A 607 -3.55 21.26 -3.14
CA SER A 607 -4.47 22.39 -3.35
C SER A 607 -4.56 23.35 -2.15
N SER A 608 -3.95 23.00 -1.02
CA SER A 608 -3.86 23.87 0.17
C SER A 608 -2.99 25.11 -0.07
N VAL A 609 -3.45 26.25 0.42
CA VAL A 609 -2.73 27.53 0.36
C VAL A 609 -1.94 27.71 1.65
N ILE A 610 -0.63 27.48 1.57
CA ILE A 610 0.29 27.63 2.70
C ILE A 610 1.31 28.69 2.33
N GLU A 611 1.30 29.80 3.07
CA GLU A 611 2.23 30.91 2.89
C GLU A 611 3.03 31.14 4.16
N ALA A 612 4.30 31.52 4.00
CA ALA A 612 5.18 31.86 5.11
C ALA A 612 5.62 33.32 5.01
N THR A 613 5.59 34.03 6.14
CA THR A 613 6.09 35.40 6.24
C THR A 613 6.96 35.58 7.49
N GLU A 614 7.86 36.56 7.45
CA GLU A 614 8.72 36.88 8.58
C GLU A 614 7.90 37.55 9.69
N ASP A 615 8.07 37.05 10.92
CA ASP A 615 7.40 37.62 12.08
C ASP A 615 8.07 38.91 12.55
N LYS A 616 7.54 40.05 12.08
CA LYS A 616 8.03 41.38 12.45
C LYS A 616 7.60 41.82 13.85
N GLN A 617 6.68 41.11 14.52
CA GLN A 617 6.20 41.48 15.86
C GLN A 617 7.10 40.97 16.99
N ILE A 618 7.95 39.98 16.72
CA ILE A 618 8.90 39.40 17.70
C ILE A 618 10.32 39.99 17.55
N SER A 619 10.55 40.86 16.57
CA SER A 619 11.86 41.51 16.31
C SER A 619 12.25 42.57 17.37
N GLY A 620 11.78 42.43 18.60
CA GLY A 620 11.93 43.43 19.67
C GLY A 620 11.94 42.86 21.09
N SER A 621 12.53 41.67 21.30
CA SER A 621 12.86 41.17 22.65
C SER A 621 14.06 40.23 22.63
#